data_AF-A0A381VHK9-F1
#
_entry.id   AF-A0A381VHK9-F1
#
_cell.length_a   1.000
_cell.length_b   1.000
_cell.length_c   1.000
_cell.angle_alpha   90.00
_cell.angle_beta   90.00
_cell.angle_gamma   90.00
#
_symmetry.space_group_name_H-M   'P 1'
#
loop_
_entity.id
_entity.type
_entity.pdbx_description
1 polymer ?
#
loop_
_entity_poly.entity_id
_entity_poly.type
_entity_poly.pdbx_seq_one_letter_code
_entity_poly.pdbx_strand_id
1 'polypeptide(L)'
;MLAGASRSSVNMTVKWDGAPAIFAGIDPSDGKFFVAKKSVFNVEPKLYKTKAEIDADLSGALNSKFKIALVEFSKLGIKGVLQGDLMFTDDVETETIEGTKYYTFQPNTIVYAVPVDSDLGKTIKKAKIGVVWHTTYTGNELQDMKASFGADIKGLKKSSTVWMDDATYKDVAGKATFNEKETTKITGVLSQVGSTFQKINSPKLKKFLALQDSLTGGLIGASLKTYNNSKVRAGQIINNPSAHATGYVKWVEISIQKQVDKAKSVKGKEKYTKIQKEYVREFRKHTRNLEQVIRFQNLLVDAKMQIVKKLNSVKGLTDTFVKTKNGFKVTNPEGYVAIDRVSGGAVKLVDRMEFSFNNFTAIKAWDK
;
A
#
# COMPACT_ATOMS: atom_id res chain seq x y z
N MET A 1 -13.95 -9.75 22.07
CA MET A 1 -14.11 -8.69 21.04
C MET A 1 -13.78 -9.13 19.61
N LEU A 2 -12.89 -10.10 19.36
CA LEU A 2 -12.50 -10.52 18.00
C LEU A 2 -13.08 -11.87 17.53
N ALA A 3 -14.00 -12.45 18.31
CA ALA A 3 -14.64 -13.75 18.04
C ALA A 3 -15.87 -13.66 17.12
N GLY A 4 -15.96 -12.65 16.26
CA GLY A 4 -17.04 -12.55 15.25
C GLY A 4 -18.44 -12.16 15.74
N ALA A 5 -18.65 -11.86 17.03
CA ALA A 5 -19.97 -11.45 17.57
C ALA A 5 -20.39 -10.00 17.25
N SER A 6 -19.61 -9.26 16.45
CA SER A 6 -19.91 -7.89 16.06
C SER A 6 -20.95 -7.87 14.93
N ARG A 7 -22.11 -7.26 15.18
CA ARG A 7 -23.10 -6.89 14.14
C ARG A 7 -22.54 -5.73 13.30
N SER A 8 -21.60 -6.06 12.41
CA SER A 8 -21.15 -5.31 11.22
C SER A 8 -20.87 -3.82 11.34
N SER A 9 -19.58 -3.44 11.31
CA SER A 9 -19.14 -2.11 10.85
C SER A 9 -17.89 -2.11 9.96
N VAL A 10 -17.24 -3.26 9.72
CA VAL A 10 -15.97 -3.30 8.97
C VAL A 10 -16.09 -4.20 7.73
N ASN A 11 -15.73 -3.66 6.56
CA ASN A 11 -15.56 -4.41 5.32
C ASN A 11 -14.07 -4.66 5.06
N MET A 12 -13.73 -5.83 4.51
CA MET A 12 -12.36 -6.16 4.15
C MET A 12 -12.22 -6.23 2.63
N THR A 13 -11.16 -5.61 2.10
CA THR A 13 -10.76 -5.78 0.69
C THR A 13 -9.31 -6.28 0.60
N VAL A 14 -9.00 -7.01 -0.46
CA VAL A 14 -7.64 -7.39 -0.81
C VAL A 14 -6.93 -6.19 -1.41
N LYS A 15 -5.68 -5.96 -0.99
CA LYS A 15 -4.83 -4.98 -1.64
C LYS A 15 -4.16 -5.66 -2.85
N TRP A 16 -4.64 -5.31 -4.04
CA TRP A 16 -4.04 -5.73 -5.29
C TRP A 16 -2.84 -4.82 -5.63
N ASP A 17 -1.81 -5.41 -6.20
CA ASP A 17 -0.57 -4.75 -6.64
C ASP A 17 -0.68 -4.34 -8.10
N GLY A 18 -1.79 -3.68 -8.45
CA GLY A 18 -2.06 -3.24 -9.81
C GLY A 18 -1.37 -1.92 -10.16
N ALA A 19 -1.11 -1.70 -11.45
CA ALA A 19 -0.54 -0.47 -11.99
C ALA A 19 -0.82 -0.33 -13.50
N PRO A 20 -1.02 0.90 -13.98
CA PRO A 20 -1.16 2.15 -13.22
C PRO A 20 -2.50 2.24 -12.47
N ALA A 21 -2.56 3.12 -11.47
CA ALA A 21 -3.84 3.58 -10.93
C ALA A 21 -4.57 4.40 -12.00
N ILE A 22 -5.85 4.11 -12.22
CA ILE A 22 -6.68 4.71 -13.26
C ILE A 22 -8.00 5.20 -12.69
N PHE A 23 -8.43 6.37 -13.17
CA PHE A 23 -9.73 6.96 -12.90
C PHE A 23 -10.59 6.85 -14.15
N ALA A 24 -11.85 6.47 -14.01
CA ALA A 24 -12.79 6.40 -15.12
C ALA A 24 -14.18 6.85 -14.66
N GLY A 25 -14.87 7.61 -15.49
CA GLY A 25 -16.17 8.14 -15.13
C GLY A 25 -16.72 9.14 -16.13
N ILE A 26 -17.79 9.81 -15.73
CA ILE A 26 -18.40 10.92 -16.46
C ILE A 26 -17.87 12.22 -15.88
N ASP A 27 -17.35 13.09 -16.74
CA ASP A 27 -16.99 14.44 -16.36
C ASP A 27 -18.28 15.24 -16.11
N PRO A 28 -18.53 15.74 -14.89
CA PRO A 28 -19.75 16.46 -14.60
C PRO A 28 -19.87 17.80 -15.36
N SER A 29 -18.76 18.35 -15.86
CA SER A 29 -18.75 19.64 -16.56
C SER A 29 -19.32 19.56 -17.98
N ASP A 30 -19.13 18.45 -18.70
CA ASP A 30 -19.58 18.29 -20.08
C ASP A 30 -20.30 16.95 -20.38
N GLY A 31 -20.49 16.11 -19.36
CA GLY A 31 -21.18 14.83 -19.48
C GLY A 31 -20.44 13.77 -20.29
N LYS A 32 -19.17 14.00 -20.66
CA LYS A 32 -18.41 13.05 -21.47
C LYS A 32 -17.69 12.03 -20.60
N PHE A 33 -17.60 10.80 -21.12
CA PHE A 33 -16.77 9.77 -20.51
C PHE A 33 -15.29 10.14 -20.60
N PHE A 34 -14.54 9.88 -19.54
CA PHE A 34 -13.10 10.09 -19.49
C PHE A 34 -12.37 8.94 -18.79
N VAL A 35 -11.08 8.84 -19.08
CA VAL A 35 -10.10 8.18 -18.22
C VAL A 35 -9.04 9.18 -17.78
N ALA A 36 -8.46 9.02 -16.60
CA ALA A 36 -7.47 9.95 -16.06
C ALA A 36 -6.44 9.28 -15.15
N LYS A 37 -5.29 9.96 -14.99
CA LYS A 37 -4.33 9.69 -13.92
C LYS A 37 -4.83 10.31 -12.61
N LYS A 38 -4.07 10.13 -11.53
CA LYS A 38 -4.32 10.79 -10.23
C LYS A 38 -4.41 12.33 -10.30
N SER A 39 -3.90 12.95 -11.36
CA SER A 39 -4.01 14.39 -11.64
C SER A 39 -5.45 14.88 -11.88
N VAL A 40 -6.46 14.00 -11.88
CA VAL A 40 -7.88 14.34 -11.94
C VAL A 40 -8.34 15.28 -10.80
N PHE A 41 -7.61 15.34 -9.68
CA PHE A 41 -7.91 16.23 -8.55
C PHE A 41 -6.98 17.44 -8.46
N ASN A 42 -6.21 17.73 -9.51
CA ASN A 42 -5.44 18.96 -9.57
C ASN A 42 -6.38 20.15 -9.82
N VAL A 43 -5.88 21.36 -9.53
CA VAL A 43 -6.58 22.63 -9.85
C VAL A 43 -6.99 22.67 -11.33
N GLU A 44 -6.12 22.20 -12.22
CA GLU A 44 -6.44 21.94 -13.62
C GLU A 44 -6.43 20.42 -13.86
N PRO A 45 -7.62 19.77 -13.86
CA PRO A 45 -7.69 18.33 -13.99
C PRO A 45 -7.36 17.90 -15.43
N LYS A 46 -6.41 16.97 -15.57
CA LYS A 46 -6.12 16.33 -16.86
C LYS A 46 -7.02 15.12 -17.06
N LEU A 47 -8.00 15.26 -17.94
CA LEU A 47 -8.96 14.22 -18.31
C LEU A 47 -8.73 13.83 -19.78
N TYR A 48 -8.68 12.53 -20.06
CA TYR A 48 -8.58 12.04 -21.42
C TYR A 48 -9.95 11.52 -21.87
N LYS A 49 -10.54 12.20 -22.84
CA LYS A 49 -11.83 11.88 -23.45
C LYS A 49 -11.64 11.29 -24.85
N THR A 50 -10.49 11.52 -25.46
CA THR A 50 -10.11 11.06 -26.79
C THR A 50 -8.72 10.41 -26.80
N LYS A 51 -8.46 9.59 -27.82
CA LYS A 51 -7.12 9.01 -28.03
C LYS A 51 -6.07 10.09 -28.33
N ALA A 52 -6.45 11.18 -29.00
CA ALA A 52 -5.55 12.27 -29.34
C ALA A 52 -5.03 13.00 -28.10
N GLU A 53 -5.88 13.22 -27.08
CA GLU A 53 -5.44 13.80 -25.80
C GLU A 53 -4.47 12.86 -25.06
N ILE A 54 -4.67 11.55 -25.18
CA ILE A 54 -3.74 10.55 -24.65
C ILE A 54 -2.41 10.60 -25.39
N ASP A 55 -2.43 10.72 -26.71
CA ASP A 55 -1.23 10.82 -27.55
C ASP A 55 -0.41 12.08 -27.31
N ALA A 56 -1.06 13.18 -26.93
CA ALA A 56 -0.40 14.42 -26.62
C ALA A 56 0.33 14.42 -25.25
N ASP A 57 -0.12 13.61 -24.27
CA ASP A 57 0.40 13.66 -22.89
C ASP A 57 1.12 12.37 -22.44
N LEU A 58 0.78 11.21 -23.01
CA LEU A 58 1.32 9.90 -22.61
C LEU A 58 2.07 9.25 -23.76
N SER A 59 3.09 8.46 -23.43
CA SER A 59 3.87 7.66 -24.39
C SER A 59 4.11 6.22 -23.88
N GLY A 60 4.65 5.37 -24.75
CA GLY A 60 5.03 4.00 -24.43
C GLY A 60 3.86 3.11 -23.96
N ALA A 61 4.15 2.14 -23.09
CA ALA A 61 3.14 1.21 -22.57
C ALA A 61 1.98 1.92 -21.84
N LEU A 62 2.27 3.06 -21.19
CA LEU A 62 1.25 3.82 -20.48
C LEU A 62 0.21 4.41 -21.45
N ASN A 63 0.64 4.93 -22.61
CA ASN A 63 -0.26 5.42 -23.66
C ASN A 63 -1.20 4.30 -24.15
N SER A 64 -0.65 3.14 -24.50
CA SER A 64 -1.42 1.98 -24.98
C SER A 64 -2.46 1.54 -23.95
N LYS A 65 -2.07 1.41 -22.67
CA LYS A 65 -2.97 1.04 -21.57
C LYS A 65 -4.14 2.02 -21.42
N PHE A 66 -3.86 3.32 -21.47
CA PHE A 66 -4.89 4.35 -21.36
C PHE A 66 -5.85 4.38 -22.57
N LYS A 67 -5.36 4.11 -23.78
CA LYS A 67 -6.23 4.01 -24.97
C LYS A 67 -7.18 2.82 -24.88
N ILE A 68 -6.70 1.67 -24.42
CA ILE A 68 -7.54 0.48 -24.20
C ILE A 68 -8.56 0.79 -23.12
N ALA A 69 -8.14 1.38 -21.99
CA ALA A 69 -9.04 1.77 -20.91
C ALA A 69 -10.13 2.73 -21.38
N LEU A 70 -9.80 3.77 -22.16
CA LEU A 70 -10.78 4.72 -22.68
C LEU A 70 -11.87 4.01 -23.49
N VAL A 71 -11.49 3.08 -24.37
CA VAL A 71 -12.42 2.33 -25.21
C VAL A 71 -13.23 1.33 -24.40
N GLU A 72 -12.57 0.54 -23.57
CA GLU A 72 -13.20 -0.61 -22.90
C GLU A 72 -14.05 -0.19 -21.69
N PHE A 73 -13.61 0.79 -20.90
CA PHE A 73 -14.36 1.25 -19.72
C PHE A 73 -15.58 2.10 -20.07
N SER A 74 -15.59 2.76 -21.23
CA SER A 74 -16.79 3.49 -21.71
C SER A 74 -18.02 2.58 -21.86
N LYS A 75 -17.79 1.27 -22.05
CA LYS A 75 -18.84 0.26 -22.21
C LYS A 75 -19.53 -0.11 -20.90
N LEU A 76 -18.93 0.21 -19.75
CA LEU A 76 -19.37 -0.25 -18.43
C LEU A 76 -20.54 0.58 -17.88
N GLY A 77 -20.85 1.73 -18.47
CA GLY A 77 -21.94 2.59 -17.99
C GLY A 77 -21.67 3.19 -16.60
N ILE A 78 -20.42 3.56 -16.33
CA ILE A 78 -20.02 4.23 -15.09
C ILE A 78 -20.78 5.58 -14.99
N LYS A 79 -21.46 5.83 -13.87
CA LYS A 79 -22.23 7.07 -13.66
C LYS A 79 -21.47 8.15 -12.88
N GLY A 80 -20.67 7.74 -11.89
CA GLY A 80 -19.79 8.63 -11.12
C GLY A 80 -18.36 8.55 -11.61
N VAL A 81 -17.41 8.68 -10.69
CA VAL A 81 -15.99 8.42 -10.96
C VAL A 81 -15.53 7.25 -10.11
N LEU A 82 -14.91 6.26 -10.75
CA LEU A 82 -14.28 5.12 -10.09
C LEU A 82 -12.76 5.24 -10.21
N GLN A 83 -12.08 4.85 -9.15
CA GLN A 83 -10.65 4.60 -9.17
C GLN A 83 -10.39 3.12 -8.94
N GLY A 84 -9.52 2.58 -9.78
CA GLY A 84 -9.04 1.22 -9.68
C GLY A 84 -7.58 1.13 -10.07
N ASP A 85 -7.03 -0.06 -9.85
CA ASP A 85 -5.69 -0.41 -10.28
C ASP A 85 -5.78 -1.34 -11.50
N LEU A 86 -5.11 -0.97 -12.60
CA LEU A 86 -5.03 -1.84 -13.79
C LEU A 86 -4.24 -3.09 -13.48
N MET A 87 -4.78 -4.24 -13.89
CA MET A 87 -4.18 -5.54 -13.65
C MET A 87 -3.48 -6.07 -14.89
N PHE A 88 -4.08 -5.88 -16.07
CA PHE A 88 -3.51 -6.26 -17.35
C PHE A 88 -4.22 -5.55 -18.51
N THR A 89 -3.56 -5.53 -19.66
CA THR A 89 -4.13 -5.27 -20.98
C THR A 89 -3.74 -6.41 -21.93
N ASP A 90 -2.80 -6.14 -22.81
CA ASP A 90 -2.15 -7.04 -23.76
C ASP A 90 -0.92 -7.75 -23.18
N ASP A 91 -0.65 -7.57 -21.88
CA ASP A 91 0.48 -8.13 -21.11
C ASP A 91 0.11 -9.40 -20.33
N VAL A 92 -0.84 -10.19 -20.84
CA VAL A 92 -1.18 -11.53 -20.30
C VAL A 92 -0.31 -12.59 -21.00
N GLU A 93 0.52 -13.27 -20.23
CA GLU A 93 1.42 -14.34 -20.68
C GLU A 93 0.79 -15.72 -20.37
N THR A 94 1.25 -16.76 -21.05
CA THR A 94 0.92 -18.15 -20.70
C THR A 94 2.18 -18.84 -20.19
N GLU A 95 2.17 -19.25 -18.93
CA GLU A 95 3.33 -19.80 -18.24
C GLU A 95 2.99 -21.16 -17.61
N THR A 96 3.98 -22.05 -17.53
CA THR A 96 3.85 -23.29 -16.76
C THR A 96 4.62 -23.14 -15.46
N ILE A 97 3.90 -23.16 -14.33
CA ILE A 97 4.48 -23.06 -12.99
C ILE A 97 4.17 -24.38 -12.28
N GLU A 98 5.23 -25.09 -11.86
CA GLU A 98 5.12 -26.38 -11.16
C GLU A 98 4.19 -27.39 -11.87
N GLY A 99 4.31 -27.47 -13.20
CA GLY A 99 3.54 -28.40 -14.04
C GLY A 99 2.10 -27.98 -14.35
N THR A 100 1.61 -26.88 -13.77
CA THR A 100 0.27 -26.33 -14.08
C THR A 100 0.40 -25.16 -15.04
N LYS A 101 -0.47 -25.10 -16.05
CA LYS A 101 -0.49 -24.02 -17.05
C LYS A 101 -1.39 -22.87 -16.57
N TYR A 102 -0.85 -21.66 -16.59
CA TYR A 102 -1.50 -20.44 -16.10
C TYR A 102 -1.55 -19.36 -17.18
N TYR A 103 -2.60 -18.54 -17.14
CA TYR A 103 -2.52 -17.15 -17.59
C TYR A 103 -1.88 -16.31 -16.49
N THR A 104 -0.80 -15.61 -16.81
CA THR A 104 -0.07 -14.78 -15.86
C THR A 104 -0.05 -13.33 -16.29
N PHE A 105 -0.12 -12.42 -15.31
CA PHE A 105 0.05 -10.99 -15.53
C PHE A 105 0.77 -10.38 -14.33
N GLN A 106 1.65 -9.42 -14.60
CA GLN A 106 2.47 -8.77 -13.60
C GLN A 106 2.35 -7.25 -13.76
N PRO A 107 1.31 -6.62 -13.20
CA PRO A 107 1.12 -5.18 -13.35
C PRO A 107 2.22 -4.36 -12.66
N ASN A 108 2.78 -4.86 -11.56
CA ASN A 108 3.87 -4.23 -10.82
C ASN A 108 4.90 -5.25 -10.32
N THR A 109 4.81 -5.66 -9.05
CA THR A 109 5.76 -6.57 -8.40
C THR A 109 5.25 -8.00 -8.35
N ILE A 110 3.98 -8.19 -7.96
CA ILE A 110 3.35 -9.50 -7.83
C ILE A 110 2.91 -10.01 -9.20
N VAL A 111 3.24 -11.26 -9.49
CA VAL A 111 2.68 -12.01 -10.60
C VAL A 111 1.40 -12.67 -10.13
N TYR A 112 0.32 -12.39 -10.83
CA TYR A 112 -0.96 -13.05 -10.66
C TYR A 112 -1.04 -14.20 -11.66
N ALA A 113 -1.48 -15.36 -11.20
CA ALA A 113 -1.62 -16.55 -12.02
C ALA A 113 -3.02 -17.13 -11.89
N VAL A 114 -3.63 -17.45 -13.03
CA VAL A 114 -4.96 -18.05 -13.14
C VAL A 114 -4.86 -19.34 -13.96
N PRO A 115 -5.24 -20.51 -13.42
CA PRO A 115 -5.21 -21.75 -14.18
C PRO A 115 -6.01 -21.62 -15.48
N VAL A 116 -5.42 -22.04 -16.61
CA VAL A 116 -6.04 -21.82 -17.94
C VAL A 116 -7.41 -22.48 -18.08
N ASP A 117 -7.61 -23.63 -17.43
CA ASP A 117 -8.85 -24.42 -17.50
C ASP A 117 -9.95 -23.95 -16.53
N SER A 118 -9.63 -22.99 -15.66
CA SER A 118 -10.60 -22.41 -14.72
C SER A 118 -11.59 -21.47 -15.43
N ASP A 119 -12.76 -21.26 -14.83
CA ASP A 119 -13.75 -20.32 -15.37
C ASP A 119 -13.24 -18.87 -15.38
N LEU A 120 -12.41 -18.51 -14.39
CA LEU A 120 -11.68 -17.24 -14.42
C LEU A 120 -10.68 -17.22 -15.58
N GLY A 121 -9.94 -18.29 -15.83
CA GLY A 121 -9.00 -18.40 -16.95
C GLY A 121 -9.69 -18.17 -18.31
N LYS A 122 -10.88 -18.77 -18.51
CA LYS A 122 -11.71 -18.54 -19.70
C LYS A 122 -12.17 -17.08 -19.85
N THR A 123 -12.40 -16.38 -18.73
CA THR A 123 -12.77 -14.96 -18.70
C THR A 123 -11.58 -14.08 -19.05
N ILE A 124 -10.43 -14.31 -18.39
CA ILE A 124 -9.18 -13.58 -18.62
C ILE A 124 -8.74 -13.70 -20.08
N LYS A 125 -8.82 -14.90 -20.67
CA LYS A 125 -8.50 -15.14 -22.09
C LYS A 125 -9.28 -14.24 -23.07
N LYS A 126 -10.52 -13.88 -22.73
CA LYS A 126 -11.40 -13.05 -23.58
C LYS A 126 -11.26 -11.56 -23.29
N ALA A 127 -10.83 -11.21 -22.08
CA ALA A 127 -10.70 -9.83 -21.64
C ALA A 127 -9.54 -9.14 -22.38
N LYS A 128 -9.79 -7.90 -22.80
CA LYS A 128 -8.76 -7.00 -23.35
C LYS A 128 -8.13 -6.13 -22.27
N ILE A 129 -8.80 -6.03 -21.13
CA ILE A 129 -8.37 -5.25 -19.98
C ILE A 129 -8.90 -5.87 -18.69
N GLY A 130 -8.04 -5.82 -17.68
CA GLY A 130 -8.36 -6.20 -16.31
C GLY A 130 -8.19 -5.04 -15.35
N VAL A 131 -9.13 -4.84 -14.44
CA VAL A 131 -9.09 -3.76 -13.45
C VAL A 131 -9.71 -4.18 -12.12
N VAL A 132 -9.13 -3.72 -11.02
CA VAL A 132 -9.74 -3.86 -9.69
C VAL A 132 -10.14 -2.48 -9.19
N TRP A 133 -11.46 -2.26 -9.08
CA TRP A 133 -12.01 -1.00 -8.58
C TRP A 133 -12.02 -1.01 -7.05
N HIS A 134 -11.54 0.07 -6.43
CA HIS A 134 -11.40 0.10 -4.97
C HIS A 134 -11.91 1.39 -4.32
N THR A 135 -12.21 2.43 -5.11
CA THR A 135 -12.73 3.70 -4.60
C THR A 135 -13.77 4.28 -5.56
N THR A 136 -14.88 4.77 -4.99
CA THR A 136 -15.91 5.53 -5.70
C THR A 136 -15.85 6.99 -5.26
N TYR A 137 -15.99 7.90 -6.20
CA TYR A 137 -16.03 9.34 -5.99
C TYR A 137 -17.40 9.87 -6.39
N THR A 138 -18.01 10.63 -5.48
CA THR A 138 -19.31 11.27 -5.70
C THR A 138 -19.23 12.76 -5.37
N GLY A 139 -19.86 13.57 -6.21
CA GLY A 139 -19.86 15.03 -6.10
C GLY A 139 -20.30 15.65 -7.42
N ASN A 140 -20.63 16.93 -7.38
CA ASN A 140 -21.08 17.67 -8.57
C ASN A 140 -19.90 18.23 -9.38
N GLU A 141 -18.72 18.35 -8.77
CA GLU A 141 -17.49 18.81 -9.41
C GLU A 141 -16.35 17.88 -9.02
N LEU A 142 -15.41 17.62 -9.95
CA LEU A 142 -14.31 16.68 -9.74
C LEU A 142 -13.43 17.04 -8.52
N GLN A 143 -13.20 18.34 -8.29
CA GLN A 143 -12.33 18.83 -7.22
C GLN A 143 -12.94 18.61 -5.82
N ASP A 144 -14.26 18.62 -5.73
CA ASP A 144 -15.01 18.51 -4.47
C ASP A 144 -15.56 17.10 -4.22
N MET A 145 -15.26 16.14 -5.10
CA MET A 145 -15.77 14.78 -4.95
C MET A 145 -15.27 14.13 -3.66
N LYS A 146 -16.20 13.51 -2.94
CA LYS A 146 -15.90 12.73 -1.74
C LYS A 146 -15.54 11.29 -2.13
N ALA A 147 -14.40 10.83 -1.65
CA ALA A 147 -13.96 9.46 -1.83
C ALA A 147 -14.67 8.52 -0.83
N SER A 148 -15.14 7.38 -1.32
CA SER A 148 -15.62 6.26 -0.53
C SER A 148 -14.86 4.99 -0.90
N PHE A 149 -14.32 4.29 0.10
CA PHE A 149 -13.62 3.02 -0.12
C PHE A 149 -14.60 1.86 -0.32
N GLY A 150 -14.22 0.92 -1.19
CA GLY A 150 -15.06 -0.22 -1.58
C GLY A 150 -15.99 0.16 -2.72
N ALA A 151 -15.49 0.04 -3.96
CA ALA A 151 -16.24 0.41 -5.14
C ALA A 151 -17.46 -0.49 -5.34
N ASP A 152 -18.64 0.07 -5.59
CA ASP A 152 -19.80 -0.71 -5.98
C ASP A 152 -19.83 -0.91 -7.50
N ILE A 153 -19.51 -2.12 -7.93
CA ILE A 153 -19.50 -2.49 -9.36
C ILE A 153 -20.77 -3.22 -9.79
N LYS A 154 -21.72 -3.49 -8.88
CA LYS A 154 -22.92 -4.28 -9.21
C LYS A 154 -23.80 -3.64 -10.28
N GLY A 155 -23.80 -2.31 -10.33
CA GLY A 155 -24.53 -1.52 -11.32
C GLY A 155 -23.83 -1.39 -12.68
N LEU A 156 -22.59 -1.86 -12.81
CA LEU A 156 -21.85 -1.76 -14.07
C LEU A 156 -22.29 -2.82 -15.08
N LYS A 157 -22.32 -2.44 -16.36
CA LYS A 157 -22.62 -3.35 -17.46
C LYS A 157 -21.50 -4.40 -17.57
N LYS A 158 -21.88 -5.66 -17.75
CA LYS A 158 -20.93 -6.75 -18.01
C LYS A 158 -20.48 -6.70 -19.48
N SER A 159 -19.18 -6.69 -19.71
CA SER A 159 -18.58 -6.84 -21.04
C SER A 159 -17.67 -8.06 -21.05
N SER A 160 -17.74 -8.88 -22.11
CA SER A 160 -16.83 -10.02 -22.28
C SER A 160 -15.37 -9.59 -22.51
N THR A 161 -15.14 -8.33 -22.88
CA THR A 161 -13.82 -7.76 -23.12
C THR A 161 -13.23 -7.04 -21.90
N VAL A 162 -13.96 -6.99 -20.78
CA VAL A 162 -13.49 -6.37 -19.53
C VAL A 162 -13.63 -7.36 -18.40
N TRP A 163 -12.50 -7.70 -17.77
CA TRP A 163 -12.52 -8.33 -16.46
C TRP A 163 -12.43 -7.25 -15.38
N MET A 164 -13.32 -7.32 -14.39
CA MET A 164 -13.29 -6.41 -13.25
C MET A 164 -13.71 -7.09 -11.94
N ASP A 165 -13.14 -6.63 -10.83
CA ASP A 165 -13.51 -7.02 -9.47
C ASP A 165 -13.52 -5.77 -8.56
N ASP A 166 -14.19 -5.83 -7.41
CA ASP A 166 -14.33 -4.72 -6.45
C ASP A 166 -13.36 -4.81 -5.26
N ALA A 167 -12.37 -5.70 -5.38
CA ALA A 167 -11.39 -6.04 -4.37
C ALA A 167 -11.97 -6.68 -3.11
N THR A 168 -13.27 -6.96 -3.02
CA THR A 168 -13.89 -7.49 -1.80
C THR A 168 -13.22 -8.79 -1.40
N TYR A 169 -12.85 -8.89 -0.12
CA TYR A 169 -12.31 -10.11 0.44
C TYR A 169 -13.43 -11.14 0.56
N LYS A 170 -13.36 -12.19 -0.27
CA LYS A 170 -14.36 -13.27 -0.31
C LYS A 170 -13.91 -14.41 0.62
N ASP A 171 -14.42 -14.43 1.86
CA ASP A 171 -14.23 -15.58 2.76
C ASP A 171 -15.19 -16.71 2.36
N VAL A 172 -14.75 -17.54 1.42
CA VAL A 172 -15.58 -18.60 0.82
C VAL A 172 -15.85 -19.76 1.81
N ALA A 173 -15.17 -19.81 2.96
CA ALA A 173 -15.20 -20.96 3.86
C ALA A 173 -15.46 -20.63 5.34
N GLY A 174 -15.74 -19.37 5.70
CA GLY A 174 -15.88 -18.95 7.10
C GLY A 174 -14.58 -19.12 7.90
N LYS A 175 -13.43 -19.21 7.22
CA LYS A 175 -12.13 -19.55 7.82
C LYS A 175 -11.38 -18.31 8.29
N ALA A 176 -11.82 -17.10 7.94
CA ALA A 176 -11.14 -15.87 8.29
C ALA A 176 -11.35 -15.43 9.76
N THR A 177 -12.21 -16.11 10.52
CA THR A 177 -12.42 -15.81 11.94
C THR A 177 -11.39 -16.48 12.84
N PHE A 178 -10.90 -15.76 13.85
CA PHE A 178 -10.02 -16.35 14.85
C PHE A 178 -10.73 -17.42 15.68
N ASN A 179 -10.04 -18.54 15.92
CA ASN A 179 -10.47 -19.51 16.93
C ASN A 179 -10.16 -19.00 18.35
N GLU A 180 -10.54 -19.78 19.37
CA GLU A 180 -10.34 -19.40 20.77
C GLU A 180 -8.87 -19.15 21.13
N LYS A 181 -7.96 -20.04 20.71
CA LYS A 181 -6.52 -19.91 20.99
C LYS A 181 -5.95 -18.65 20.34
N GLU A 182 -6.30 -18.41 19.08
CA GLU A 182 -5.89 -17.21 18.34
C GLU A 182 -6.46 -15.95 18.98
N THR A 183 -7.73 -15.98 19.39
CA THR A 183 -8.42 -14.87 20.07
C THR A 183 -7.76 -14.52 21.40
N THR A 184 -7.42 -15.52 22.22
CA THR A 184 -6.70 -15.34 23.48
C THR A 184 -5.33 -14.72 23.24
N LYS A 185 -4.60 -15.20 22.23
CA LYS A 185 -3.27 -14.67 21.88
C LYS A 185 -3.33 -13.20 21.47
N ILE A 186 -4.19 -12.83 20.51
CA ILE A 186 -4.28 -11.45 20.06
C ILE A 186 -4.82 -10.52 21.16
N THR A 187 -5.76 -10.99 21.98
CA THR A 187 -6.27 -10.23 23.14
C THR A 187 -5.16 -9.97 24.16
N GLY A 188 -4.31 -10.96 24.44
CA GLY A 188 -3.13 -10.80 25.28
C GLY A 188 -2.17 -9.73 24.76
N VAL A 189 -1.89 -9.71 23.46
CA VAL A 189 -1.06 -8.66 22.83
C VAL A 189 -1.74 -7.29 22.95
N LEU A 190 -3.04 -7.18 22.70
CA LEU A 190 -3.77 -5.91 22.83
C LEU A 190 -3.81 -5.38 24.27
N SER A 191 -3.90 -6.24 25.27
CA SER A 191 -3.76 -5.85 26.68
C SER A 191 -2.34 -5.32 26.97
N GLN A 192 -1.31 -5.91 26.38
CA GLN A 192 0.06 -5.39 26.46
C GLN A 192 0.22 -4.05 25.74
N VAL A 193 -0.47 -3.85 24.60
CA VAL A 193 -0.53 -2.56 23.89
C VAL A 193 -1.08 -1.49 24.84
N GLY A 194 -2.23 -1.74 25.47
CA GLY A 194 -2.86 -0.79 26.39
C GLY A 194 -1.99 -0.45 27.60
N SER A 195 -1.44 -1.47 28.27
CA SER A 195 -0.56 -1.26 29.43
C SER A 195 0.77 -0.59 29.06
N THR A 196 1.32 -0.82 27.87
CA THR A 196 2.51 -0.11 27.38
C THR A 196 2.20 1.33 27.00
N PHE A 197 1.03 1.59 26.39
CA PHE A 197 0.59 2.95 26.05
C PHE A 197 0.54 3.86 27.28
N GLN A 198 0.02 3.35 28.39
CA GLN A 198 -0.03 4.08 29.66
C GLN A 198 1.36 4.45 30.24
N LYS A 199 2.42 3.76 29.82
CA LYS A 199 3.80 4.05 30.23
C LYS A 199 4.46 5.16 29.38
N ILE A 200 3.84 5.57 28.28
CA ILE A 200 4.37 6.61 27.41
C ILE A 200 4.10 7.98 28.05
N ASN A 201 5.18 8.71 28.35
CA ASN A 201 5.08 10.06 28.90
C ASN A 201 4.73 11.06 27.78
N SER A 202 3.49 11.57 27.81
CA SER A 202 2.94 12.48 26.80
C SER A 202 3.74 13.78 26.63
N PRO A 203 4.10 14.53 27.70
CA PRO A 203 4.95 15.72 27.56
C PRO A 203 6.31 15.45 26.89
N LYS A 204 6.97 14.33 27.24
CA LYS A 204 8.24 13.93 26.60
C LYS A 204 8.04 13.51 25.15
N LEU A 205 6.91 12.90 24.80
CA LEU A 205 6.58 12.55 23.42
C LEU A 205 6.37 13.82 22.58
N LYS A 206 5.61 14.80 23.08
CA LYS A 206 5.40 16.08 22.37
C LYS A 206 6.73 16.79 22.08
N LYS A 207 7.63 16.85 23.06
CA LYS A 207 8.98 17.41 22.88
C LYS A 207 9.81 16.61 21.86
N PHE A 208 9.73 15.29 21.89
CA PHE A 208 10.41 14.43 20.91
C PHE A 208 9.87 14.67 19.49
N LEU A 209 8.56 14.80 19.32
CA LEU A 209 7.94 15.10 18.02
C LEU A 209 8.36 16.46 17.49
N ALA A 210 8.40 17.50 18.34
CA ALA A 210 8.92 18.81 17.94
C ALA A 210 10.38 18.74 17.46
N LEU A 211 11.22 17.91 18.09
CA LEU A 211 12.59 17.64 17.62
C LEU A 211 12.62 16.85 16.30
N GLN A 212 11.64 15.99 16.03
CA GLN A 212 11.52 15.34 14.71
C GLN A 212 11.14 16.36 13.63
N ASP A 213 10.19 17.24 13.93
CA ASP A 213 9.68 18.25 12.99
C ASP A 213 10.72 19.31 12.65
N SER A 214 11.66 19.59 13.57
CA SER A 214 12.77 20.51 13.33
C SER A 214 13.86 19.94 12.38
N LEU A 215 13.84 18.64 12.07
CA LEU A 215 14.77 18.00 11.13
C LEU A 215 14.37 18.31 9.68
N THR A 216 14.60 19.54 9.24
CA THR A 216 14.29 20.03 7.90
C THR A 216 15.53 20.07 6.98
N GLY A 217 15.31 20.25 5.67
CA GLY A 217 16.37 20.37 4.68
C GLY A 217 17.38 19.22 4.73
N GLY A 218 18.67 19.54 4.86
CA GLY A 218 19.75 18.56 4.93
C GLY A 218 19.72 17.62 6.15
N LEU A 219 18.87 17.87 7.14
CA LEU A 219 18.76 17.08 8.36
C LEU A 219 17.67 16.00 8.32
N ILE A 220 16.78 16.00 7.31
CA ILE A 220 15.65 15.06 7.18
C ILE A 220 16.08 13.59 7.32
N GLY A 221 17.29 13.26 6.83
CA GLY A 221 17.88 11.93 6.93
C GLY A 221 18.07 11.42 8.37
N ALA A 222 18.19 12.31 9.36
CA ALA A 222 18.35 11.97 10.77
C ALA A 222 17.03 11.57 11.47
N SER A 223 15.89 11.66 10.81
CA SER A 223 14.58 11.33 11.41
C SER A 223 14.46 9.85 11.79
N LEU A 224 13.64 9.58 12.82
CA LEU A 224 13.32 8.22 13.28
C LEU A 224 12.65 7.40 12.17
N LYS A 225 11.85 8.03 11.31
CA LYS A 225 11.24 7.40 10.13
C LYS A 225 12.31 6.85 9.19
N THR A 226 13.33 7.65 8.85
CA THR A 226 14.42 7.21 7.98
C THR A 226 15.23 6.08 8.61
N TYR A 227 15.50 6.17 9.92
CA TYR A 227 16.17 5.10 10.65
C TYR A 227 15.38 3.78 10.64
N ASN A 228 14.08 3.83 10.95
CA ASN A 228 13.23 2.64 10.90
C ASN A 228 13.16 2.05 9.49
N ASN A 229 13.09 2.90 8.46
CA ASN A 229 13.10 2.46 7.07
C ASN A 229 14.40 1.75 6.69
N SER A 230 15.55 2.20 7.20
CA SER A 230 16.83 1.54 6.92
C SER A 230 16.87 0.13 7.54
N LYS A 231 16.23 -0.08 8.69
CA LYS A 231 16.08 -1.41 9.31
C LYS A 231 15.17 -2.33 8.51
N VAL A 232 14.02 -1.83 8.07
CA VAL A 232 13.08 -2.58 7.22
C VAL A 232 13.76 -3.01 5.91
N ARG A 233 14.49 -2.09 5.25
CA ARG A 233 15.24 -2.40 4.02
C ARG A 233 16.30 -3.47 4.23
N ALA A 234 16.91 -3.50 5.42
CA ALA A 234 17.92 -4.50 5.78
C ALA A 234 17.33 -5.81 6.32
N GLY A 235 16.01 -6.01 6.30
CA GLY A 235 15.41 -7.23 6.84
C GLY A 235 15.40 -7.31 8.38
N GLN A 236 15.72 -6.21 9.09
CA GLN A 236 15.94 -6.24 10.54
C GLN A 236 14.66 -5.97 11.34
N ILE A 237 14.22 -6.97 12.09
CA ILE A 237 13.14 -6.85 13.07
C ILE A 237 13.68 -6.18 14.35
N ILE A 238 12.92 -5.24 14.90
CA ILE A 238 13.30 -4.53 16.13
C ILE A 238 12.96 -5.41 17.34
N ASN A 239 13.88 -6.28 17.74
CA ASN A 239 13.66 -7.20 18.87
C ASN A 239 13.99 -6.57 20.24
N ASN A 240 14.86 -5.57 20.28
CA ASN A 240 15.26 -4.88 21.51
C ASN A 240 14.93 -3.37 21.41
N PRO A 241 13.77 -2.93 21.94
CA PRO A 241 13.36 -1.53 21.90
C PRO A 241 14.35 -0.56 22.54
N SER A 242 15.05 -0.97 23.61
CA SER A 242 15.99 -0.11 24.33
C SER A 242 17.27 0.12 23.52
N ALA A 243 17.81 -0.96 22.95
CA ALA A 243 18.95 -0.89 22.04
C ALA A 243 18.61 -0.09 20.78
N HIS A 244 17.39 -0.26 20.24
CA HIS A 244 16.93 0.51 19.07
C HIS A 244 16.75 2.00 19.37
N ALA A 245 16.21 2.36 20.53
CA ALA A 245 16.10 3.75 20.98
C ALA A 245 17.48 4.41 21.14
N THR A 246 18.44 3.68 21.70
CA THR A 246 19.83 4.16 21.85
C THR A 246 20.53 4.25 20.48
N GLY A 247 20.32 3.24 19.63
CA GLY A 247 20.83 3.22 18.25
C GLY A 247 20.30 4.37 17.40
N TYR A 248 19.07 4.84 17.67
CA TYR A 248 18.52 6.02 17.00
C TYR A 248 19.34 7.29 17.28
N VAL A 249 19.83 7.48 18.52
CA VAL A 249 20.70 8.63 18.84
C VAL A 249 21.99 8.56 18.04
N LYS A 250 22.56 7.36 17.87
CA LYS A 250 23.75 7.14 17.02
C LYS A 250 23.44 7.41 15.54
N TRP A 251 22.25 7.05 15.08
CA TRP A 251 21.80 7.38 13.72
C TRP A 251 21.72 8.88 13.47
N VAL A 252 21.22 9.67 14.44
CA VAL A 252 21.20 11.13 14.34
C VAL A 252 22.62 11.67 14.21
N GLU A 253 23.53 11.22 15.08
CA GLU A 253 24.94 11.62 15.04
C GLU A 253 25.56 11.37 13.66
N ILE A 254 25.47 10.14 13.15
CA ILE A 254 26.05 9.75 11.85
C ILE A 254 25.38 10.51 10.70
N SER A 255 24.06 10.68 10.75
CA SER A 255 23.31 11.38 9.71
C SER A 255 23.70 12.85 9.60
N ILE A 256 23.91 13.53 10.73
CA ILE A 256 24.36 14.94 10.74
C ILE A 256 25.87 15.05 10.46
N GLN A 257 26.68 14.04 10.85
CA GLN A 257 28.10 14.01 10.53
C GLN A 257 28.34 14.13 9.02
N LYS A 258 27.51 13.47 8.21
CA LYS A 258 27.57 13.59 6.74
C LYS A 258 27.41 15.03 6.24
N GLN A 259 26.72 15.90 6.97
CA GLN A 259 26.62 17.32 6.62
C GLN A 259 27.87 18.10 7.02
N VAL A 260 28.51 17.73 8.13
CA VAL A 260 29.84 18.24 8.52
C VAL A 260 30.85 17.87 7.44
N ASP A 261 30.89 16.61 7.04
CA ASP A 261 31.87 16.09 6.07
C ASP A 261 31.70 16.74 4.67
N LYS A 262 30.44 17.01 4.29
CA LYS A 262 30.12 17.72 3.03
C LYS A 262 30.42 19.22 3.07
N ALA A 263 30.51 19.83 4.25
CA ALA A 263 30.75 21.26 4.36
C ALA A 263 32.20 21.59 3.95
N LYS A 264 32.34 22.42 2.92
CA LYS A 264 33.65 22.81 2.39
C LYS A 264 34.35 23.88 3.26
N SER A 265 33.59 24.77 3.89
CA SER A 265 34.13 25.85 4.71
C SER A 265 34.24 25.46 6.19
N VAL A 266 35.23 26.03 6.88
CA VAL A 266 35.43 25.86 8.33
C VAL A 266 34.16 26.26 9.10
N LYS A 267 33.60 27.43 8.80
CA LYS A 267 32.35 27.91 9.40
C LYS A 267 31.17 26.94 9.19
N GLY A 268 31.08 26.30 8.03
CA GLY A 268 30.06 25.29 7.74
C GLY A 268 30.24 24.02 8.58
N LYS A 269 31.48 23.53 8.70
CA LYS A 269 31.82 22.38 9.55
C LYS A 269 31.49 22.66 11.02
N GLU A 270 31.86 23.84 11.52
CA GLU A 270 31.56 24.28 12.90
C GLU A 270 30.06 24.35 13.16
N LYS A 271 29.30 24.97 12.23
CA LYS A 271 27.83 25.05 12.31
C LYS A 271 27.21 23.66 12.47
N TYR A 272 27.51 22.73 11.57
CA TYR A 272 26.91 21.38 11.63
C TYR A 272 27.42 20.56 12.82
N THR A 273 28.66 20.76 13.27
CA THR A 273 29.19 20.11 14.48
C THR A 273 28.44 20.58 15.72
N LYS A 274 28.14 21.89 15.85
CA LYS A 274 27.33 22.42 16.94
C LYS A 274 25.92 21.84 16.93
N ILE A 275 25.28 21.83 15.75
CA ILE A 275 23.95 21.25 15.53
C ILE A 275 23.96 19.76 15.94
N GLN A 276 24.92 18.98 15.46
CA GLN A 276 25.03 17.56 15.81
C GLN A 276 25.10 17.35 17.32
N LYS A 277 25.99 18.06 18.02
CA LYS A 277 26.15 17.95 19.48
C LYS A 277 24.85 18.29 20.21
N GLU A 278 24.16 19.35 19.80
CA GLU A 278 22.89 19.76 20.38
C GLU A 278 21.80 18.72 20.16
N TYR A 279 21.58 18.29 18.91
CA TYR A 279 20.55 17.30 18.59
C TYR A 279 20.81 15.95 19.25
N VAL A 280 22.06 15.47 19.27
CA VAL A 280 22.43 14.23 19.97
C VAL A 280 22.13 14.34 21.46
N ARG A 281 22.48 15.46 22.09
CA ARG A 281 22.17 15.72 23.50
C ARG A 281 20.67 15.73 23.76
N GLU A 282 19.89 16.44 22.94
CA GLU A 282 18.45 16.54 23.12
C GLU A 282 17.74 15.20 22.88
N PHE A 283 18.03 14.49 21.79
CA PHE A 283 17.44 13.17 21.54
C PHE A 283 17.80 12.14 22.61
N ARG A 284 19.02 12.21 23.18
CA ARG A 284 19.43 11.31 24.27
C ARG A 284 18.53 11.43 25.50
N LYS A 285 17.95 12.60 25.78
CA LYS A 285 17.00 12.80 26.90
C LYS A 285 15.69 12.04 26.72
N HIS A 286 15.37 11.62 25.49
CA HIS A 286 14.10 10.97 25.13
C HIS A 286 14.20 9.45 25.00
N THR A 287 15.39 8.84 25.10
CA THR A 287 15.60 7.40 24.83
C THR A 287 14.70 6.47 25.65
N ARG A 288 14.55 6.70 26.96
CA ARG A 288 13.65 5.90 27.83
C ARG A 288 12.19 5.98 27.39
N ASN A 289 11.73 7.16 26.98
CA ASN A 289 10.35 7.32 26.50
C ASN A 289 10.18 6.71 25.11
N LEU A 290 11.19 6.89 24.25
CA LEU A 290 11.23 6.31 22.91
C LEU A 290 11.24 4.78 22.95
N GLU A 291 11.90 4.16 23.93
CA GLU A 291 11.82 2.71 24.17
C GLU A 291 10.37 2.26 24.33
N GLN A 292 9.56 2.96 25.14
CA GLN A 292 8.15 2.61 25.35
C GLN A 292 7.33 2.80 24.06
N VAL A 293 7.61 3.86 23.29
CA VAL A 293 6.98 4.09 21.98
C VAL A 293 7.32 2.96 20.99
N ILE A 294 8.59 2.54 20.93
CA ILE A 294 9.02 1.44 20.06
C ILE A 294 8.39 0.12 20.50
N ARG A 295 8.34 -0.16 21.80
CA ARG A 295 7.67 -1.35 22.35
C ARG A 295 6.18 -1.36 21.99
N PHE A 296 5.50 -0.24 22.17
CA PHE A 296 4.11 -0.06 21.78
C PHE A 296 3.91 -0.32 20.28
N GLN A 297 4.77 0.27 19.43
CA GLN A 297 4.73 0.04 17.98
C GLN A 297 4.96 -1.44 17.62
N ASN A 298 5.92 -2.11 18.26
CA ASN A 298 6.20 -3.53 18.03
C ASN A 298 4.99 -4.41 18.37
N LEU A 299 4.32 -4.14 19.49
CA LEU A 299 3.12 -4.87 19.90
C LEU A 299 1.95 -4.64 18.92
N LEU A 300 1.77 -3.41 18.42
CA LEU A 300 0.80 -3.12 17.37
C LEU A 300 1.13 -3.86 16.06
N VAL A 301 2.41 -3.93 15.70
CA VAL A 301 2.86 -4.69 14.52
C VAL A 301 2.59 -6.18 14.71
N ASP A 302 2.85 -6.75 15.88
CA ASP A 302 2.55 -8.16 16.18
C ASP A 302 1.03 -8.44 16.07
N ALA A 303 0.19 -7.64 16.73
CA ALA A 303 -1.26 -7.77 16.63
C ALA A 303 -1.74 -7.69 15.17
N LYS A 304 -1.25 -6.72 14.41
CA LYS A 304 -1.53 -6.58 12.97
C LYS A 304 -1.09 -7.84 12.20
N MET A 305 0.10 -8.36 12.46
CA MET A 305 0.62 -9.53 11.75
C MET A 305 -0.15 -10.81 12.05
N GLN A 306 -0.75 -10.95 13.24
CA GLN A 306 -1.67 -12.06 13.52
C GLN A 306 -2.92 -11.99 12.65
N ILE A 307 -3.47 -10.78 12.44
CA ILE A 307 -4.60 -10.56 11.53
C ILE A 307 -4.20 -10.85 10.08
N VAL A 308 -3.08 -10.31 9.60
CA VAL A 308 -2.60 -10.53 8.23
C VAL A 308 -2.39 -12.02 7.97
N LYS A 309 -1.74 -12.75 8.88
CA LYS A 309 -1.53 -14.20 8.75
C LYS A 309 -2.84 -14.97 8.67
N LYS A 310 -3.84 -14.57 9.45
CA LYS A 310 -5.17 -15.20 9.41
C LYS A 310 -5.84 -14.95 8.06
N LEU A 311 -5.79 -13.72 7.56
CA LEU A 311 -6.37 -13.36 6.27
C LEU A 311 -5.65 -14.09 5.11
N ASN A 312 -4.32 -14.24 5.19
CA ASN A 312 -3.52 -15.01 4.22
C ASN A 312 -3.85 -16.51 4.21
N SER A 313 -4.47 -17.06 5.26
CA SER A 313 -4.84 -18.48 5.30
C SER A 313 -6.02 -18.85 4.40
N VAL A 314 -6.74 -17.84 3.86
CA VAL A 314 -7.85 -18.04 2.94
C VAL A 314 -7.34 -17.91 1.51
N LYS A 315 -7.69 -18.89 0.66
CA LYS A 315 -7.29 -18.88 -0.75
C LYS A 315 -7.97 -17.73 -1.49
N GLY A 316 -7.17 -16.94 -2.21
CA GLY A 316 -7.65 -15.83 -3.05
C GLY A 316 -8.25 -16.29 -4.38
N LEU A 317 -8.70 -15.32 -5.19
CA LEU A 317 -9.22 -15.55 -6.55
C LEU A 317 -8.15 -16.02 -7.54
N THR A 318 -6.89 -15.71 -7.25
CA THR A 318 -5.72 -16.00 -8.08
C THR A 318 -4.60 -16.51 -7.20
N ASP A 319 -3.73 -17.34 -7.77
CA ASP A 319 -2.46 -17.66 -7.12
C ASP A 319 -1.49 -16.48 -7.32
N THR A 320 -0.65 -16.21 -6.33
CA THR A 320 0.27 -15.05 -6.33
C THR A 320 1.72 -15.49 -6.17
N PHE A 321 2.57 -14.95 -7.04
CA PHE A 321 4.00 -15.25 -7.09
C PHE A 321 4.85 -13.98 -7.17
N VAL A 322 6.14 -14.08 -6.89
CA VAL A 322 7.16 -13.10 -7.30
C VAL A 322 8.14 -13.76 -8.28
N LYS A 323 8.56 -13.01 -9.31
CA LYS A 323 9.65 -13.43 -10.19
C LYS A 323 10.99 -13.20 -9.49
N THR A 324 11.80 -14.25 -9.43
CA THR A 324 13.18 -14.24 -8.93
C THR A 324 14.13 -14.62 -10.06
N LYS A 325 15.44 -14.48 -9.85
CA LYS A 325 16.45 -14.96 -10.81
C LYS A 325 16.35 -16.46 -11.11
N ASN A 326 15.76 -17.25 -10.21
CA ASN A 326 15.69 -18.70 -10.29
C ASN A 326 14.27 -19.21 -10.63
N GLY A 327 13.39 -18.34 -11.14
CA GLY A 327 11.99 -18.68 -11.44
C GLY A 327 10.99 -18.05 -10.47
N PHE A 328 9.83 -18.69 -10.30
CA PHE A 328 8.72 -18.17 -9.50
C PHE A 328 8.79 -18.65 -8.05
N LYS A 329 8.44 -17.76 -7.12
CA LYS A 329 8.27 -18.08 -5.70
C LYS A 329 6.88 -17.67 -5.25
N VAL A 330 6.15 -18.57 -4.57
CA VAL A 330 4.84 -18.27 -3.96
C VAL A 330 4.97 -17.09 -2.98
N THR A 331 4.03 -16.16 -3.06
CA THR A 331 3.92 -15.00 -2.15
C THR A 331 2.46 -14.79 -1.76
N ASN A 332 2.21 -14.06 -0.68
CA ASN A 332 0.87 -13.63 -0.31
C ASN A 332 0.43 -12.41 -1.15
N PRO A 333 -0.87 -12.05 -1.15
CA PRO A 333 -1.30 -10.74 -1.62
C PRO A 333 -0.54 -9.63 -0.90
N GLU A 334 -0.44 -8.45 -1.52
CA GLU A 334 0.31 -7.31 -0.96
C GLU A 334 -0.17 -6.95 0.46
N GLY A 335 -1.46 -7.14 0.71
CA GLY A 335 -2.07 -7.04 2.03
C GLY A 335 -3.58 -6.88 1.91
N TYR A 336 -4.16 -6.18 2.87
CA TYR A 336 -5.60 -5.98 2.97
C TYR A 336 -5.95 -4.54 3.37
N VAL A 337 -7.18 -4.13 3.10
CA VAL A 337 -7.73 -2.85 3.56
C VAL A 337 -8.98 -3.12 4.38
N ALA A 338 -8.96 -2.69 5.64
CA ALA A 338 -10.12 -2.70 6.52
C ALA A 338 -10.83 -1.35 6.41
N ILE A 339 -12.08 -1.36 5.98
CA ILE A 339 -12.90 -0.17 5.76
C ILE A 339 -13.94 -0.09 6.87
N ASP A 340 -13.89 0.98 7.65
CA ASP A 340 -14.94 1.32 8.61
C ASP A 340 -16.13 1.94 7.88
N ARG A 341 -17.27 1.26 7.93
CA ARG A 341 -18.52 1.69 7.31
C ARG A 341 -19.23 2.79 8.11
N VAL A 342 -18.80 3.09 9.35
CA VAL A 342 -19.40 4.13 10.19
C VAL A 342 -18.71 5.48 9.95
N SER A 343 -17.38 5.55 10.06
CA SER A 343 -16.63 6.78 9.81
C SER A 343 -16.20 6.98 8.36
N GLY A 344 -16.30 5.94 7.52
CA GLY A 344 -15.76 5.94 6.15
C GLY A 344 -14.24 5.81 6.07
N GLY A 345 -13.55 5.70 7.21
CA GLY A 345 -12.10 5.54 7.28
C GLY A 345 -11.63 4.17 6.80
N ALA A 346 -10.38 4.08 6.33
CA ALA A 346 -9.77 2.82 5.92
C ALA A 346 -8.36 2.65 6.48
N VAL A 347 -8.03 1.43 6.91
CA VAL A 347 -6.71 1.05 7.44
C VAL A 347 -6.11 -0.05 6.58
N LYS A 348 -4.86 0.14 6.16
CA LYS A 348 -4.10 -0.84 5.38
C LYS A 348 -3.35 -1.81 6.30
N LEU A 349 -3.51 -3.10 6.08
CA LEU A 349 -2.87 -4.20 6.78
C LEU A 349 -1.88 -4.89 5.83
N VAL A 350 -0.62 -4.51 5.92
CA VAL A 350 0.46 -5.00 5.03
C VAL A 350 1.59 -5.58 5.87
N ASP A 351 2.14 -6.73 5.45
CA ASP A 351 3.46 -7.18 5.93
C ASP A 351 4.53 -6.29 5.32
N ARG A 352 5.04 -5.37 6.15
CA ARG A 352 5.99 -4.36 5.70
C ARG A 352 7.34 -4.97 5.33
N MET A 353 7.72 -6.07 5.97
CA MET A 353 9.01 -6.72 5.70
C MET A 353 8.97 -7.44 4.37
N GLU A 354 7.93 -8.25 4.13
CA GLU A 354 7.72 -8.93 2.85
C GLU A 354 7.55 -7.92 1.71
N PHE A 355 6.69 -6.90 1.90
CA PHE A 355 6.47 -5.83 0.93
C PHE A 355 7.77 -5.11 0.58
N SER A 356 8.56 -4.71 1.58
CA SER A 356 9.82 -4.02 1.33
C SER A 356 10.83 -4.94 0.64
N PHE A 357 10.98 -6.17 1.09
CA PHE A 357 11.90 -7.14 0.49
C PHE A 357 11.58 -7.32 -0.99
N ASN A 358 10.34 -7.66 -1.32
CA ASN A 358 9.90 -7.88 -2.69
C ASN A 358 10.11 -6.63 -3.56
N ASN A 359 9.84 -5.43 -3.04
CA ASN A 359 10.08 -4.18 -3.78
C ASN A 359 11.55 -3.94 -4.17
N PHE A 360 12.51 -4.46 -3.40
CA PHE A 360 13.93 -4.29 -3.69
C PHE A 360 14.58 -5.48 -4.40
N THR A 361 13.99 -6.68 -4.33
CA THR A 361 14.66 -7.91 -4.79
C THR A 361 13.92 -8.64 -5.91
N ALA A 362 12.60 -8.48 -6.04
CA ALA A 362 11.82 -9.14 -7.08
C ALA A 362 11.93 -8.38 -8.40
N ILE A 363 12.00 -9.12 -9.51
CA ILE A 363 12.01 -8.57 -10.88
C ILE A 363 10.66 -7.89 -11.13
N LYS A 364 10.69 -6.64 -11.58
CA LYS A 364 9.50 -5.79 -11.82
C LYS A 364 9.02 -5.89 -13.25
N ALA A 365 7.77 -5.48 -13.46
CA ALA A 365 7.18 -5.40 -14.80
C ALA A 365 8.00 -4.52 -15.77
N TRP A 366 8.61 -3.44 -15.29
CA TRP A 366 9.44 -2.52 -16.08
C TRP A 366 10.93 -2.88 -16.14
N ASP A 367 11.34 -3.97 -15.47
CA ASP A 367 12.70 -4.50 -15.62
C ASP A 367 12.82 -5.40 -16.87
N LYS A 368 11.69 -5.65 -17.56
CA LYS A 368 11.59 -6.43 -18.79
C LYS A 368 11.98 -5.62 -20.03
#